data_AF-A0A3N4V5F5-F1
#
_entry.id   AF-A0A3N4V5F5-F1
#
_cell.length_a   1.000
_cell.length_b   1.000
_cell.length_c   1.000
_cell.angle_alpha   90.00
_cell.angle_beta   90.00
_cell.angle_gamma   90.00
#
_symmetry.space_group_name_H-M   'P 1'
#
loop_
_entity.id
_entity.type
_entity.pdbx_description
1 polymer ?
#
loop_
_entity_poly.entity_id
_entity_poly.type
_entity_poly.pdbx_seq_one_letter_code
_entity_poly.pdbx_strand_id
1 'polypeptide(L)'
;MTNIPRNSDNFCYRHPDRQSFILCQRCGRTICTQCQTPAAVGVHCPECVREARGNMPKVRPQVVTRMNSLATSGGPTATYALMGLSVLGFLVSLVPSAQGALLFYGAGALTEPWRMLTGIFVYGGLSSIIQLAFNVYMLWAFGQMIEQQLGRVRYIGLYLLGALGAEVAASLFFPYQPVLISGAAMFGLFGAFYVILRSRGEQAVQILVIIALNVVIGIFFGTPWQNYIGAAAIGALTALIYMRTQHRSQAMQQRLLAGGLAVALLAILLVRSASLVGLAA
;
A
#
# COMPACT_ATOMS: atom_id res chain seq x y z
N MET A 1 -48.21 27.23 -6.62
CA MET A 1 -49.46 26.44 -6.64
C MET A 1 -49.65 25.93 -8.06
N THR A 2 -49.33 24.66 -8.32
CA THR A 2 -49.43 24.04 -9.64
C THR A 2 -50.89 23.70 -9.92
N ASN A 3 -51.46 24.28 -10.98
CA ASN A 3 -52.81 24.00 -11.46
C ASN A 3 -52.86 22.59 -12.05
N ILE A 4 -53.27 21.61 -11.24
CA ILE A 4 -53.54 20.26 -11.72
C ILE A 4 -55.00 20.21 -12.21
N PRO A 5 -55.27 19.84 -13.47
CA PRO A 5 -56.63 19.76 -13.98
C PRO A 5 -57.44 18.74 -13.18
N ARG A 6 -58.55 19.19 -12.58
CA ARG A 6 -59.53 18.34 -11.89
C ARG A 6 -60.61 17.94 -12.91
N ASN A 7 -60.53 16.74 -13.45
CA ASN A 7 -61.64 16.10 -14.16
C ASN A 7 -61.45 14.57 -14.04
N SER A 8 -62.24 13.76 -13.32
CA SER A 8 -63.66 13.70 -12.91
C SER A 8 -64.56 12.72 -13.66
N ASP A 9 -63.97 11.85 -14.49
CA ASP A 9 -64.55 10.52 -14.56
C ASP A 9 -64.27 9.88 -13.20
N ASN A 10 -65.32 9.71 -12.40
CA ASN A 10 -65.29 9.06 -11.09
C ASN A 10 -64.87 7.59 -11.19
N PHE A 11 -64.15 7.19 -12.23
CA PHE A 11 -63.70 5.86 -12.53
C PHE A 11 -62.18 5.83 -12.50
N CYS A 12 -61.62 4.67 -12.20
CA CYS A 12 -60.18 4.52 -12.23
C CYS A 12 -59.67 4.62 -13.68
N TYR A 13 -58.64 5.43 -13.92
CA TYR A 13 -58.02 5.56 -15.26
C TYR A 13 -57.54 4.22 -15.88
N ARG A 14 -57.34 3.18 -15.04
CA ARG A 14 -56.96 1.81 -15.43
C ARG A 14 -58.13 0.82 -15.46
N HIS A 15 -59.19 1.09 -14.71
CA HIS A 15 -60.38 0.24 -14.60
C HIS A 15 -61.62 1.12 -14.79
N PRO A 16 -62.05 1.33 -16.05
CA PRO A 16 -63.19 2.18 -16.37
C PRO A 16 -64.50 1.73 -15.72
N ASP A 17 -64.61 0.44 -15.40
CA ASP A 17 -65.84 -0.14 -14.81
C ASP A 17 -65.94 0.09 -13.29
N ARG A 18 -64.94 0.73 -12.66
CA ARG A 18 -64.84 0.85 -11.20
C ARG A 18 -64.84 2.28 -10.74
N GLN A 19 -65.90 2.65 -10.03
CA GLN A 19 -66.03 3.99 -9.47
C GLN A 19 -65.04 4.19 -8.31
N SER A 20 -64.30 5.30 -8.31
CA SER A 20 -63.40 5.71 -7.25
C SER A 20 -63.19 7.22 -7.21
N PHE A 21 -63.08 7.76 -6.00
CA PHE A 21 -62.86 9.18 -5.72
C PHE A 21 -61.45 9.48 -5.19
N ILE A 22 -60.57 8.47 -5.19
CA ILE A 22 -59.21 8.60 -4.68
C ILE A 22 -58.33 9.22 -5.77
N LEU A 23 -57.65 10.32 -5.44
CA LEU A 23 -56.81 11.07 -6.37
C LEU A 23 -55.33 10.86 -6.05
N CYS A 24 -54.52 10.58 -7.06
CA CYS A 24 -53.07 10.54 -6.92
C CYS A 24 -52.53 11.92 -6.54
N GLN A 25 -51.80 12.01 -5.43
CA GLN A 25 -51.24 13.28 -4.93
C GLN A 25 -50.19 13.93 -5.86
N ARG A 26 -49.62 13.16 -6.79
CA ARG A 26 -48.56 13.62 -7.69
C ARG A 26 -49.08 14.12 -9.04
N CYS A 27 -50.07 13.44 -9.62
CA CYS A 27 -50.58 13.72 -10.96
C CYS A 27 -52.08 14.05 -11.03
N GLY A 28 -52.82 13.91 -9.93
CA GLY A 28 -54.25 14.23 -9.85
C GLY A 28 -55.22 13.25 -10.51
N ARG A 29 -54.76 12.12 -11.05
CA ARG A 29 -55.63 11.10 -11.67
C ARG A 29 -56.44 10.30 -10.64
N THR A 30 -57.66 9.90 -10.99
CA THR A 30 -58.54 9.02 -10.21
C THR A 30 -58.06 7.56 -10.25
N ILE A 31 -57.87 6.94 -9.08
CA ILE A 31 -57.34 5.57 -8.94
C ILE A 31 -58.24 4.74 -8.02
N CYS A 32 -58.49 3.46 -8.34
CA CYS A 32 -59.23 2.58 -7.43
C CYS A 32 -58.36 2.10 -6.27
N THR A 33 -58.99 1.60 -5.20
CA THR A 33 -58.32 1.04 -4.01
C THR A 33 -57.37 -0.12 -4.31
N GLN A 34 -57.56 -0.83 -5.43
CA GLN A 34 -56.65 -1.89 -5.88
C GLN A 34 -55.42 -1.38 -6.65
N CYS A 35 -55.48 -0.17 -7.19
CA CYS A 35 -54.37 0.43 -7.95
C CYS A 35 -53.56 1.42 -7.10
N GLN A 36 -54.02 1.78 -5.91
CA GLN A 36 -53.30 2.72 -5.05
C GLN A 36 -52.04 2.07 -4.48
N THR A 37 -50.94 2.82 -4.50
CA THR A 37 -49.75 2.51 -3.70
C THR A 37 -49.68 3.49 -2.54
N PRO A 38 -49.70 3.02 -1.28
CA PRO A 38 -49.61 3.90 -0.12
C PRO A 38 -48.25 4.61 -0.11
N ALA A 39 -48.27 5.90 0.21
CA ALA A 39 -47.07 6.73 0.31
C ALA A 39 -47.02 7.42 1.68
N ALA A 40 -45.89 8.03 2.02
CA ALA A 40 -45.72 8.77 3.28
C ALA A 40 -46.75 9.91 3.43
N VAL A 41 -47.19 10.48 2.30
CA VAL A 41 -48.27 11.48 2.25
C VAL A 41 -49.28 11.07 1.18
N GLY A 42 -50.39 10.50 1.62
CA GLY A 42 -51.49 10.08 0.77
C GLY A 42 -51.17 8.87 -0.11
N VAL A 43 -51.59 8.94 -1.37
CA VAL A 43 -51.55 7.80 -2.31
C VAL A 43 -50.99 8.23 -3.65
N HIS A 44 -50.27 7.31 -4.28
CA HIS A 44 -49.69 7.49 -5.61
C HIS A 44 -50.24 6.46 -6.59
N CYS A 45 -50.27 6.82 -7.87
CA CYS A 45 -50.62 5.89 -8.94
C CYS A 45 -49.40 5.05 -9.37
N PRO A 46 -49.62 3.87 -9.97
CA PRO A 46 -48.56 2.98 -10.44
C PRO A 46 -47.55 3.64 -11.38
N GLU A 47 -47.96 4.55 -12.27
CA GLU A 47 -47.04 5.23 -13.19
C GLU A 47 -46.13 6.21 -12.45
N CYS A 48 -46.69 7.00 -11.53
CA CYS A 48 -45.90 7.93 -10.71
C CYS A 48 -44.89 7.19 -9.83
N VAL A 49 -45.23 5.99 -9.32
CA VAL A 49 -44.28 5.15 -8.57
C VAL A 49 -43.23 4.54 -9.50
N ARG A 50 -43.61 4.10 -10.70
CA ARG A 50 -42.67 3.54 -11.68
C ARG A 50 -41.66 4.60 -12.14
N GLU A 51 -42.12 5.82 -12.37
CA GLU A 51 -41.27 6.98 -12.69
C GLU A 51 -40.36 7.35 -11.51
N ALA A 52 -40.88 7.34 -10.28
CA ALA A 52 -40.06 7.54 -9.08
C ALA A 52 -38.97 6.47 -8.95
N ARG A 53 -39.28 5.19 -9.18
CA ARG A 53 -38.31 4.09 -9.16
C ARG A 53 -37.28 4.21 -10.29
N GLY A 54 -37.66 4.72 -11.47
CA GLY A 54 -36.76 4.98 -12.58
C GLY A 54 -35.75 6.10 -12.30
N ASN A 55 -36.18 7.13 -11.56
CA ASN A 55 -35.34 8.28 -11.19
C ASN A 55 -34.62 8.12 -9.84
N MET A 56 -34.80 7.00 -9.13
CA MET A 56 -34.01 6.74 -7.91
C MET A 56 -32.54 6.55 -8.30
N PRO A 57 -31.60 7.29 -7.69
CA PRO A 57 -30.17 7.03 -7.85
C PRO A 57 -29.91 5.57 -7.52
N LYS A 58 -29.38 4.81 -8.47
CA LYS A 58 -28.91 3.44 -8.21
C LYS A 58 -27.68 3.54 -7.31
N VAL A 59 -27.91 3.61 -6.00
CA VAL A 59 -26.84 3.56 -4.99
C VAL A 59 -26.25 2.16 -5.06
N ARG A 60 -25.17 2.01 -5.84
CA ARG A 60 -24.39 0.78 -5.82
C ARG A 60 -23.81 0.64 -4.41
N PRO A 61 -23.90 -0.55 -3.79
CA PRO A 61 -23.32 -0.76 -2.47
C PRO A 61 -21.85 -0.35 -2.51
N GLN A 62 -21.40 0.44 -1.52
CA GLN A 62 -20.00 0.90 -1.46
C GLN A 62 -19.00 -0.27 -1.51
N VAL A 63 -19.41 -1.45 -1.05
CA VAL A 63 -18.67 -2.71 -1.13
C VAL A 63 -18.40 -3.11 -2.59
N VAL A 64 -19.42 -3.04 -3.48
CA VAL A 64 -19.29 -3.41 -4.90
C VAL A 64 -18.43 -2.38 -5.65
N THR A 65 -18.53 -1.10 -5.30
CA THR A 65 -17.69 -0.03 -5.87
C THR A 65 -16.23 -0.17 -5.44
N ARG A 66 -15.96 -0.55 -4.18
CA ARG A 66 -14.61 -0.88 -3.70
C ARG A 66 -14.05 -2.13 -4.36
N MET A 67 -14.82 -3.21 -4.46
CA MET A 67 -14.40 -4.45 -5.12
C MET A 67 -14.05 -4.22 -6.59
N ASN A 68 -14.84 -3.44 -7.32
CA ASN A 68 -14.51 -3.11 -8.70
C ASN A 68 -13.28 -2.19 -8.80
N SER A 69 -13.06 -1.28 -7.84
CA SER A 69 -11.82 -0.48 -7.80
C SER A 69 -10.59 -1.35 -7.50
N LEU A 70 -10.73 -2.36 -6.64
CA LEU A 70 -9.69 -3.36 -6.35
C LEU A 70 -9.43 -4.31 -7.52
N ALA A 71 -10.43 -4.53 -8.39
CA ALA A 71 -10.28 -5.31 -9.61
C ALA A 71 -9.70 -4.50 -10.78
N THR A 72 -9.92 -3.17 -10.82
CA THR A 72 -9.36 -2.28 -11.87
C THR A 72 -7.98 -1.74 -11.51
N SER A 73 -7.65 -1.55 -10.23
CA SER A 73 -6.26 -1.50 -9.78
C SER A 73 -5.81 -2.94 -9.56
N GLY A 74 -5.30 -3.61 -10.60
CA GLY A 74 -4.76 -4.97 -10.47
C GLY A 74 -3.95 -5.10 -9.17
N GLY A 75 -4.09 -6.21 -8.44
CA GLY A 75 -3.73 -6.34 -7.02
C GLY A 75 -2.31 -5.89 -6.61
N PRO A 76 -1.84 -6.19 -5.38
CA PRO A 76 -0.54 -5.74 -4.88
C PRO A 76 0.63 -6.46 -5.59
N THR A 77 0.80 -6.19 -6.88
CA THR A 77 1.74 -6.83 -7.80
C THR A 77 3.17 -6.56 -7.41
N ALA A 78 3.48 -5.37 -6.88
CA ALA A 78 4.83 -5.06 -6.44
C ALA A 78 5.19 -5.84 -5.18
N THR A 79 4.24 -5.98 -4.24
CA THR A 79 4.41 -6.82 -3.05
C THR A 79 4.67 -8.27 -3.43
N TYR A 80 3.86 -8.84 -4.32
CA TYR A 80 4.07 -10.20 -4.79
C TYR A 80 5.39 -10.37 -5.57
N ALA A 81 5.79 -9.38 -6.36
CA ALA A 81 7.08 -9.40 -7.05
C ALA A 81 8.25 -9.41 -6.05
N LEU A 82 8.21 -8.59 -4.99
CA LEU A 82 9.24 -8.56 -3.95
C LEU A 82 9.28 -9.86 -3.13
N MET A 83 8.12 -10.45 -2.84
CA MET A 83 8.04 -11.78 -2.22
C MET A 83 8.69 -12.85 -3.10
N GLY A 84 8.34 -12.87 -4.39
CA GLY A 84 8.90 -13.79 -5.38
C GLY A 84 10.42 -13.61 -5.51
N LEU A 85 10.91 -12.38 -5.61
CA LEU A 85 12.34 -12.07 -5.65
C LEU A 85 13.07 -12.53 -4.37
N SER A 86 12.45 -12.39 -3.20
CA SER A 86 13.02 -12.87 -1.94
C SER A 86 13.15 -14.40 -1.92
N VAL A 87 12.14 -15.12 -2.40
CA VAL A 87 12.18 -16.58 -2.52
C VAL A 87 13.21 -17.01 -3.56
N LEU A 88 13.26 -16.37 -4.72
CA LEU A 88 14.25 -16.65 -5.76
C LEU A 88 15.68 -16.40 -5.24
N GLY A 89 15.91 -15.28 -4.56
CA GLY A 89 17.20 -14.96 -3.95
C GLY A 89 17.63 -16.00 -2.91
N PHE A 90 16.69 -16.51 -2.11
CA PHE A 90 16.95 -17.63 -1.21
C PHE A 90 17.35 -18.91 -1.95
N LEU A 91 16.64 -19.28 -3.03
CA LEU A 91 16.97 -20.45 -3.83
C LEU A 91 18.35 -20.34 -4.47
N VAL A 92 18.70 -19.17 -5.00
CA VAL A 92 20.04 -18.89 -5.54
C VAL A 92 21.10 -18.97 -4.44
N SER A 93 20.78 -18.51 -3.23
CA SER A 93 21.67 -18.56 -2.07
C SER A 93 21.94 -19.98 -1.55
N LEU A 94 21.24 -21.01 -2.03
CA LEU A 94 21.56 -22.41 -1.72
C LEU A 94 22.86 -22.87 -2.38
N VAL A 95 23.32 -22.17 -3.42
CA VAL A 95 24.60 -22.42 -4.08
C VAL A 95 25.66 -21.48 -3.46
N PRO A 96 26.64 -21.99 -2.68
CA PRO A 96 27.57 -21.13 -1.93
C PRO A 96 28.38 -20.16 -2.79
N SER A 97 28.77 -20.55 -4.01
CA SER A 97 29.48 -19.67 -4.94
C SER A 97 28.60 -18.51 -5.42
N ALA A 98 27.33 -18.77 -5.71
CA ALA A 98 26.37 -17.74 -6.09
C ALA A 98 26.06 -16.81 -4.90
N GLN A 99 25.90 -17.37 -3.70
CA GLN A 99 25.72 -16.60 -2.48
C GLN A 99 26.87 -15.61 -2.28
N GLY A 100 28.12 -16.09 -2.34
CA GLY A 100 29.32 -15.25 -2.15
C GLY A 100 29.47 -14.13 -3.19
N ALA A 101 29.03 -14.34 -4.43
CA ALA A 101 29.10 -13.35 -5.51
C ALA A 101 28.05 -12.24 -5.39
N LEU A 102 26.92 -12.52 -4.73
CA LEU A 102 25.77 -11.61 -4.63
C LEU A 102 25.71 -10.87 -3.30
N LEU A 103 26.40 -11.38 -2.28
CA LEU A 103 26.38 -10.86 -0.92
C LEU A 103 26.92 -9.43 -0.86
N PHE A 104 26.25 -8.58 -0.07
CA PHE A 104 26.66 -7.19 0.09
C PHE A 104 28.06 -7.09 0.70
N TYR A 105 28.90 -6.25 0.12
CA TYR A 105 30.25 -5.99 0.59
C TYR A 105 30.54 -4.49 0.49
N GLY A 106 30.79 -3.84 1.63
CA GLY A 106 30.91 -2.38 1.72
C GLY A 106 32.03 -1.79 0.87
N ALA A 107 33.17 -2.46 0.75
CA ALA A 107 34.27 -2.02 -0.11
C ALA A 107 34.04 -2.36 -1.61
N GLY A 108 33.13 -3.29 -1.91
CA GLY A 108 32.85 -3.77 -3.26
C GLY A 108 31.91 -2.89 -4.08
N ALA A 109 31.38 -1.78 -3.54
CA ALA A 109 30.38 -0.98 -4.26
C ALA A 109 30.92 -0.36 -5.57
N LEU A 110 32.22 -0.10 -5.68
CA LEU A 110 32.85 0.42 -6.91
C LEU A 110 33.20 -0.68 -7.92
N THR A 111 33.64 -1.85 -7.45
CA THR A 111 34.13 -2.94 -8.30
C THR A 111 33.01 -3.90 -8.72
N GLU A 112 32.05 -4.13 -7.83
CA GLU A 112 30.95 -5.07 -7.98
C GLU A 112 29.60 -4.42 -7.61
N PRO A 113 29.17 -3.36 -8.34
CA PRO A 113 28.03 -2.53 -7.97
C PRO A 113 26.69 -3.30 -7.93
N TRP A 114 26.59 -4.45 -8.61
CA TRP A 114 25.40 -5.29 -8.55
C TRP A 114 25.10 -5.81 -7.14
N ARG A 115 26.12 -5.98 -6.28
CA ARG A 115 25.99 -6.47 -4.90
C ARG A 115 25.10 -5.59 -4.02
N MET A 116 24.99 -4.30 -4.36
CA MET A 116 24.09 -3.37 -3.69
C MET A 116 22.63 -3.82 -3.88
N LEU A 117 22.22 -4.03 -5.14
CA LEU A 117 20.85 -4.45 -5.45
C LEU A 117 20.60 -5.93 -5.14
N THR A 118 21.55 -6.82 -5.43
CA THR A 118 21.34 -8.26 -5.25
C THR A 118 21.43 -8.68 -3.79
N GLY A 119 22.27 -8.02 -3.00
CA GLY A 119 22.53 -8.35 -1.60
C GLY A 119 21.29 -8.33 -0.71
N ILE A 120 20.28 -7.53 -1.09
CA ILE A 120 18.98 -7.42 -0.42
C ILE A 120 18.24 -8.77 -0.38
N PHE A 121 18.45 -9.61 -1.40
CA PHE A 121 17.75 -10.88 -1.56
C PHE A 121 18.64 -12.10 -1.24
N VAL A 122 19.88 -11.88 -0.77
CA VAL A 122 20.79 -12.98 -0.41
C VAL A 122 20.52 -13.44 1.00
N TYR A 123 20.35 -14.75 1.21
CA TYR A 123 20.09 -15.36 2.52
C TYR A 123 21.24 -16.28 2.94
N GLY A 124 21.32 -16.62 4.24
CA GLY A 124 22.36 -17.48 4.83
C GLY A 124 22.22 -18.98 4.51
N GLY A 125 21.52 -19.37 3.44
CA GLY A 125 21.15 -20.77 3.17
C GLY A 125 19.99 -21.25 4.05
N LEU A 126 19.93 -22.56 4.34
CA LEU A 126 18.81 -23.19 5.06
C LEU A 126 18.60 -22.65 6.49
N SER A 127 19.66 -22.17 7.15
CA SER A 127 19.58 -21.55 8.48
C SER A 127 18.72 -20.28 8.50
N SER A 128 18.58 -19.60 7.36
CA SER A 128 17.79 -18.36 7.22
C SER A 128 16.35 -18.60 6.76
N ILE A 129 15.86 -19.85 6.71
CA ILE A 129 14.51 -20.14 6.21
C ILE A 129 13.40 -19.46 7.04
N ILE A 130 13.59 -19.38 8.36
CA ILE A 130 12.65 -18.69 9.26
C ILE A 130 12.65 -17.18 8.97
N GLN A 131 13.82 -16.60 8.71
CA GLN A 131 13.96 -15.19 8.34
C GLN A 131 13.30 -14.89 6.99
N LEU A 132 13.44 -15.79 6.00
CA LEU A 132 12.72 -15.69 4.73
C LEU A 132 11.22 -15.73 4.95
N ALA A 133 10.72 -16.75 5.67
CA ALA A 133 9.29 -16.92 5.93
C ALA A 133 8.70 -15.68 6.62
N PHE A 134 9.41 -15.15 7.61
CA PHE A 134 9.05 -13.92 8.30
C PHE A 134 9.01 -12.71 7.36
N ASN A 135 10.05 -12.51 6.55
CA ASN A 135 10.11 -11.41 5.58
C ASN A 135 8.97 -11.48 4.55
N VAL A 136 8.69 -12.67 4.01
CA VAL A 136 7.61 -12.88 3.04
C VAL A 136 6.24 -12.66 3.70
N TYR A 137 6.04 -13.14 4.92
CA TYR A 137 4.81 -12.90 5.68
C TYR A 137 4.60 -11.41 5.95
N MET A 138 5.64 -10.69 6.34
CA MET A 138 5.57 -9.25 6.62
C MET A 138 5.37 -8.41 5.35
N LEU A 139 5.98 -8.79 4.23
CA LEU A 139 5.68 -8.20 2.93
C LEU A 139 4.21 -8.42 2.56
N TRP A 140 3.68 -9.63 2.75
CA TRP A 140 2.27 -9.89 2.50
C TRP A 140 1.35 -9.07 3.43
N ALA A 141 1.63 -9.00 4.73
CA ALA A 141 0.78 -8.30 5.69
C ALA A 141 0.84 -6.78 5.54
N PHE A 142 2.05 -6.20 5.48
CA PHE A 142 2.25 -4.75 5.47
C PHE A 142 2.47 -4.18 4.07
N GLY A 143 3.18 -4.91 3.20
CA GLY A 143 3.48 -4.47 1.84
C GLY A 143 2.22 -4.20 1.03
N GLN A 144 1.21 -5.07 1.12
CA GLN A 144 -0.07 -4.86 0.44
C GLN A 144 -0.78 -3.58 0.91
N MET A 145 -0.81 -3.34 2.21
CA MET A 145 -1.45 -2.17 2.80
C MET A 145 -0.71 -0.88 2.42
N ILE A 146 0.63 -0.91 2.37
CA ILE A 146 1.46 0.24 1.98
C ILE A 146 1.34 0.49 0.46
N GLU A 147 1.37 -0.56 -0.37
CA GLU A 147 1.22 -0.47 -1.83
C GLU A 147 -0.13 0.10 -2.24
N GLN A 148 -1.22 -0.31 -1.58
CA GLN A 148 -2.56 0.24 -1.84
C GLN A 148 -2.67 1.73 -1.50
N GLN A 149 -1.96 2.19 -0.47
CA GLN A 149 -2.02 3.58 -0.01
C GLN A 149 -1.12 4.51 -0.82
N LEU A 150 0.09 4.07 -1.15
CA LEU A 150 1.11 4.88 -1.83
C LEU A 150 1.09 4.70 -3.35
N GLY A 151 0.59 3.57 -3.83
CA GLY A 151 0.74 3.12 -5.21
C GLY A 151 2.08 2.42 -5.45
N ARG A 152 2.12 1.60 -6.50
CA ARG A 152 3.21 0.65 -6.81
C ARG A 152 4.59 1.30 -6.88
N VAL A 153 4.71 2.42 -7.61
CA VAL A 153 6.02 3.09 -7.84
C VAL A 153 6.60 3.64 -6.53
N ARG A 154 5.77 4.28 -5.71
CA ARG A 154 6.19 4.84 -4.43
C ARG A 154 6.52 3.75 -3.42
N TYR A 155 5.78 2.65 -3.43
CA TYR A 155 6.09 1.48 -2.60
C TYR A 155 7.45 0.86 -2.95
N ILE A 156 7.72 0.63 -4.24
CA ILE A 156 9.03 0.13 -4.69
C ILE A 156 10.15 1.11 -4.32
N GLY A 157 9.95 2.42 -4.58
CA GLY A 157 10.94 3.44 -4.23
C GLY A 157 11.25 3.47 -2.73
N LEU A 158 10.23 3.32 -1.90
CA LEU A 158 10.38 3.26 -0.44
C LEU A 158 11.10 1.99 0.00
N TYR A 159 10.80 0.84 -0.59
CA TYR A 159 11.51 -0.41 -0.32
C TYR A 159 13.00 -0.32 -0.68
N LEU A 160 13.31 0.21 -1.87
CA LEU A 160 14.70 0.38 -2.33
C LEU A 160 15.47 1.42 -1.50
N LEU A 161 14.84 2.54 -1.14
CA LEU A 161 15.46 3.53 -0.25
C LEU A 161 15.73 2.94 1.14
N GLY A 162 14.79 2.17 1.70
CA GLY A 162 15.00 1.43 2.94
C GLY A 162 16.18 0.44 2.83
N ALA A 163 16.29 -0.28 1.71
CA ALA A 163 17.41 -1.16 1.45
C ALA A 163 18.76 -0.41 1.40
N LEU A 164 18.83 0.73 0.70
CA LEU A 164 20.02 1.59 0.70
C LEU A 164 20.37 2.10 2.11
N GLY A 165 19.38 2.37 2.95
CA GLY A 165 19.60 2.68 4.36
C GLY A 165 20.24 1.53 5.14
N ALA A 166 19.86 0.28 4.84
CA ALA A 166 20.48 -0.91 5.39
C ALA A 166 21.93 -1.04 4.95
N GLU A 167 22.21 -0.83 3.66
CA GLU A 167 23.55 -0.90 3.08
C GLU A 167 24.47 0.17 3.65
N VAL A 168 23.98 1.40 3.82
CA VAL A 168 24.74 2.47 4.47
C VAL A 168 25.12 2.04 5.88
N ALA A 169 24.16 1.57 6.69
CA ALA A 169 24.48 1.07 8.02
C ALA A 169 25.49 -0.09 7.97
N ALA A 170 25.32 -1.06 7.08
CA ALA A 170 26.24 -2.17 6.91
C ALA A 170 27.66 -1.69 6.59
N SER A 171 27.81 -0.73 5.67
CA SER A 171 29.11 -0.16 5.30
C SER A 171 29.79 0.61 6.44
N LEU A 172 29.03 1.15 7.39
CA LEU A 172 29.55 1.88 8.54
C LEU A 172 30.05 0.94 9.64
N PHE A 173 29.32 -0.13 9.91
CA PHE A 173 29.61 -1.04 11.03
C PHE A 173 30.46 -2.25 10.63
N PHE A 174 30.40 -2.68 9.37
CA PHE A 174 31.09 -3.86 8.86
C PHE A 174 31.83 -3.55 7.55
N PRO A 175 32.80 -2.62 7.57
CA PRO A 175 33.42 -2.10 6.36
C PRO A 175 34.19 -3.15 5.53
N TYR A 176 34.82 -4.12 6.20
CA TYR A 176 35.73 -5.09 5.56
C TYR A 176 35.17 -6.51 5.47
N GLN A 177 33.90 -6.72 5.81
CA GLN A 177 33.30 -8.05 5.81
C GLN A 177 32.05 -8.07 4.93
N PRO A 178 31.82 -9.17 4.19
CA PRO A 178 30.54 -9.40 3.55
C PRO A 178 29.43 -9.55 4.60
N VAL A 179 28.30 -8.88 4.43
CA VAL A 179 27.19 -8.87 5.41
C VAL A 179 25.86 -9.26 4.78
N LEU A 180 25.12 -10.13 5.48
CA LEU A 180 23.74 -10.45 5.14
C LEU A 180 22.82 -9.29 5.51
N ILE A 181 22.28 -8.62 4.50
CA ILE A 181 21.28 -7.55 4.66
C ILE A 181 19.85 -8.04 4.36
N SER A 182 19.66 -9.36 4.29
CA SER A 182 18.41 -10.04 3.97
C SER A 182 17.27 -9.57 4.88
N GLY A 183 16.15 -9.16 4.28
CA GLY A 183 14.98 -8.70 5.03
C GLY A 183 15.16 -7.34 5.74
N ALA A 184 16.31 -6.66 5.62
CA ALA A 184 16.48 -5.33 6.21
C ALA A 184 15.53 -4.30 5.59
N ALA A 185 15.27 -4.39 4.28
CA ALA A 185 14.34 -3.50 3.58
C ALA A 185 12.91 -3.53 4.15
N MET A 186 12.47 -4.65 4.72
CA MET A 186 11.19 -4.75 5.43
C MET A 186 11.16 -3.86 6.68
N PHE A 187 12.27 -3.68 7.38
CA PHE A 187 12.31 -2.71 8.49
C PHE A 187 12.15 -1.27 8.00
N GLY A 188 12.58 -0.98 6.76
CA GLY A 188 12.22 0.27 6.09
C GLY A 188 10.72 0.45 5.92
N LEU A 189 9.99 -0.63 5.57
CA LEU A 189 8.52 -0.61 5.55
C LEU A 189 7.93 -0.37 6.94
N PHE A 190 8.48 -0.98 8.00
CA PHE A 190 8.02 -0.73 9.37
C PHE A 190 8.25 0.72 9.82
N GLY A 191 9.43 1.28 9.53
CA GLY A 191 9.72 2.70 9.82
C GLY A 191 8.78 3.64 9.06
N ALA A 192 8.49 3.33 7.80
CA ALA A 192 7.50 4.07 7.02
C ALA A 192 6.09 3.95 7.62
N PHE A 193 5.68 2.75 8.00
CA PHE A 193 4.37 2.47 8.57
C PHE A 193 4.18 3.19 9.91
N TYR A 194 5.22 3.27 10.75
CA TYR A 194 5.23 4.05 11.98
C TYR A 194 4.89 5.53 11.74
N VAL A 195 5.54 6.16 10.76
CA VAL A 195 5.28 7.55 10.39
C VAL A 195 3.85 7.72 9.86
N ILE A 196 3.39 6.80 9.01
CA ILE A 196 2.04 6.84 8.45
C ILE A 196 0.99 6.76 9.55
N LEU A 197 1.09 5.82 10.50
CA LEU A 197 0.15 5.73 11.62
C LEU A 197 0.19 7.00 12.48
N ARG A 198 1.39 7.49 12.80
CA ARG A 198 1.52 8.65 13.69
C ARG A 198 0.95 9.93 13.09
N SER A 199 1.09 10.11 11.78
CA SER A 199 0.51 11.24 11.05
C SER A 199 -1.03 11.26 11.08
N ARG A 200 -1.66 10.11 11.32
CA ARG A 200 -3.13 9.96 11.45
C ARG A 200 -3.61 10.06 12.89
N GLY A 201 -2.70 10.24 13.85
CA GLY A 201 -3.01 10.20 15.27
C GLY A 201 -3.24 8.79 15.82
N GLU A 202 -2.97 7.74 15.05
CA GLU A 202 -3.12 6.35 15.49
C GLU A 202 -1.98 5.91 16.43
N GLN A 203 -2.25 4.88 17.23
CA GLN A 203 -1.26 4.31 18.14
C GLN A 203 -0.27 3.42 17.37
N ALA A 204 0.98 3.87 17.25
CA ALA A 204 2.04 3.16 16.52
C ALA A 204 2.98 2.33 17.42
N VAL A 205 2.63 2.16 18.71
CA VAL A 205 3.46 1.45 19.70
C VAL A 205 3.72 0.01 19.27
N GLN A 206 2.73 -0.67 18.68
CA GLN A 206 2.87 -2.05 18.23
C GLN A 206 3.99 -2.23 17.19
N ILE A 207 4.18 -1.25 16.29
CA ILE A 207 5.25 -1.31 15.28
C ILE A 207 6.61 -1.17 15.96
N LEU A 208 6.74 -0.25 16.91
CA LEU A 208 7.97 -0.08 17.69
C LEU A 208 8.32 -1.35 18.47
N VAL A 209 7.32 -2.01 19.06
CA VAL A 209 7.51 -3.29 19.74
C VAL A 209 7.97 -4.38 18.77
N ILE A 210 7.38 -4.48 17.56
CA ILE A 210 7.81 -5.45 16.55
C ILE A 210 9.25 -5.18 16.10
N ILE A 211 9.62 -3.92 15.82
CA ILE A 211 10.99 -3.54 15.45
C ILE A 211 11.96 -3.90 16.59
N ALA A 212 11.65 -3.48 17.82
CA ALA A 212 12.49 -3.73 18.98
C ALA A 212 12.68 -5.23 19.25
N LEU A 213 11.60 -6.00 19.21
CA LEU A 213 11.64 -7.45 19.40
C LEU A 213 12.52 -8.13 18.35
N ASN A 214 12.39 -7.75 17.08
CA ASN A 214 13.20 -8.34 16.02
C ASN A 214 14.69 -7.92 16.11
N VAL A 215 14.98 -6.68 16.53
CA VAL A 215 16.35 -6.24 16.79
C VAL A 215 16.95 -7.01 17.96
N VAL A 216 16.21 -7.21 19.05
CA VAL A 216 16.64 -8.00 20.21
C VAL A 216 16.90 -9.45 19.83
N ILE A 217 15.97 -10.09 19.12
CA ILE A 217 16.18 -11.43 18.54
C ILE A 217 17.44 -11.42 17.67
N GLY A 218 17.59 -10.40 16.82
CA GLY A 218 18.74 -10.25 15.96
C GLY A 218 20.07 -10.18 16.71
N ILE A 219 20.11 -9.51 17.88
CA ILE A 219 21.27 -9.47 18.78
C ILE A 219 21.56 -10.86 19.35
N PHE A 220 20.53 -11.57 19.84
CA PHE A 220 20.69 -12.92 20.42
C PHE A 220 21.22 -13.94 19.41
N PHE A 221 20.79 -13.87 18.16
CA PHE A 221 21.22 -14.77 17.08
C PHE A 221 22.43 -14.26 16.29
N GLY A 222 23.07 -13.16 16.72
CA GLY A 222 24.27 -12.62 16.07
C GLY A 222 24.04 -12.09 14.65
N THR A 223 22.80 -11.75 14.30
CA THR A 223 22.49 -11.12 13.01
C THR A 223 22.91 -9.65 13.01
N PRO A 224 23.25 -9.06 11.85
CA PRO A 224 23.68 -7.67 11.75
C PRO A 224 22.51 -6.68 11.90
N TRP A 225 22.04 -6.54 13.14
CA TRP A 225 20.86 -5.76 13.52
C TRP A 225 20.97 -4.26 13.22
N GLN A 226 22.18 -3.72 13.08
CA GLN A 226 22.43 -2.32 12.73
C GLN A 226 21.80 -1.98 11.37
N ASN A 227 21.75 -2.94 10.45
CA ASN A 227 21.17 -2.79 9.13
C ASN A 227 19.66 -2.57 9.19
N TYR A 228 18.99 -3.19 10.17
CA TYR A 228 17.56 -3.02 10.41
C TYR A 228 17.22 -1.59 10.86
N ILE A 229 18.07 -1.00 11.69
CA ILE A 229 17.90 0.38 12.16
C ILE A 229 18.14 1.37 11.03
N GLY A 230 19.20 1.18 10.24
CA GLY A 230 19.47 2.00 9.06
C GLY A 230 18.30 2.00 8.08
N ALA A 231 17.76 0.81 7.79
CA ALA A 231 16.59 0.67 6.95
C ALA A 231 15.35 1.37 7.51
N ALA A 232 15.04 1.15 8.80
CA ALA A 232 13.89 1.76 9.45
C ALA A 232 13.95 3.29 9.46
N ALA A 233 15.13 3.87 9.72
CA ALA A 233 15.34 5.30 9.73
C ALA A 233 15.10 5.92 8.35
N ILE A 234 15.67 5.34 7.29
CA ILE A 234 15.50 5.84 5.91
C ILE A 234 14.07 5.60 5.40
N GLY A 235 13.46 4.48 5.75
CA GLY A 235 12.05 4.20 5.44
C GLY A 235 11.11 5.21 6.09
N ALA A 236 11.32 5.55 7.37
CA ALA A 236 10.59 6.59 8.08
C ALA A 236 10.78 7.97 7.41
N LEU A 237 12.01 8.32 7.07
CA LEU A 237 12.31 9.58 6.37
C LEU A 237 11.61 9.65 4.99
N THR A 238 11.64 8.55 4.24
CA THR A 238 10.97 8.46 2.94
C THR A 238 9.46 8.63 3.07
N ALA A 239 8.85 7.99 4.07
CA ALA A 239 7.44 8.18 4.37
C ALA A 239 7.13 9.64 4.74
N LEU A 240 7.95 10.29 5.59
CA LEU A 240 7.78 11.71 5.93
C LEU A 240 7.80 12.60 4.68
N ILE A 241 8.72 12.35 3.74
CA ILE A 241 8.78 13.07 2.46
C ILE A 241 7.46 12.90 1.71
N TYR A 242 7.00 11.66 1.53
CA TYR A 242 5.78 11.35 0.78
C TYR A 242 4.52 11.94 1.42
N MET A 243 4.43 11.91 2.74
CA MET A 243 3.31 12.46 3.48
C MET A 243 3.23 13.98 3.42
N ARG A 244 4.38 14.66 3.52
CA ARG A 244 4.43 16.13 3.41
C ARG A 244 4.21 16.67 2.00
N THR A 245 4.44 15.84 0.98
CA THR A 245 4.36 16.24 -0.44
C THR A 245 3.23 15.56 -1.21
N GLN A 246 2.17 15.13 -0.51
CA GLN A 246 1.09 14.34 -1.10
C GLN A 246 0.23 15.10 -2.13
N HIS A 247 0.25 16.44 -2.15
CA HIS A 247 -0.54 17.23 -3.09
C HIS A 247 0.03 17.14 -4.52
N ARG A 248 -0.84 17.05 -5.53
CA ARG A 248 -0.43 16.95 -6.95
C ARG A 248 0.50 18.08 -7.40
N SER A 249 0.34 19.29 -6.87
CA SER A 249 1.21 20.44 -7.13
C SER A 249 2.65 20.24 -6.63
N GLN A 250 2.86 19.37 -5.65
CA GLN A 250 4.15 19.09 -5.03
C GLN A 250 4.81 17.81 -5.59
N ALA A 251 4.27 17.22 -6.66
CA ALA A 251 4.80 15.99 -7.24
C ALA A 251 6.27 16.13 -7.70
N MET A 252 6.66 17.31 -8.21
CA MET A 252 8.05 17.60 -8.54
C MET A 252 8.94 17.65 -7.29
N GLN A 253 8.49 18.35 -6.25
CA GLN A 253 9.21 18.43 -4.97
C GLN A 253 9.36 17.04 -4.33
N GLN A 254 8.33 16.20 -4.40
CA GLN A 254 8.39 14.80 -3.95
C GLN A 254 9.50 14.03 -4.67
N ARG A 255 9.56 14.13 -6.00
CA ARG A 255 10.58 13.45 -6.82
C ARG A 255 11.98 13.98 -6.52
N LEU A 256 12.14 15.30 -6.35
CA LEU A 256 13.41 15.93 -6.02
C LEU A 256 13.91 15.51 -4.64
N LEU A 257 13.05 15.48 -3.62
CA LEU A 257 13.45 15.08 -2.26
C LEU A 257 13.77 13.59 -2.19
N ALA A 258 12.94 12.72 -2.78
CA ALA A 258 13.19 11.29 -2.80
C ALA A 258 14.40 10.92 -3.67
N GLY A 259 14.56 11.58 -4.82
CA GLY A 259 15.73 11.43 -5.69
C GLY A 259 17.00 11.95 -5.04
N GLY A 260 16.94 13.11 -4.39
CA GLY A 260 18.05 13.68 -3.61
C GLY A 260 18.47 12.78 -2.46
N LEU A 261 17.51 12.17 -1.76
CA LEU A 261 17.81 11.16 -0.72
C LEU A 261 18.51 9.93 -1.32
N ALA A 262 18.03 9.41 -2.45
CA ALA A 262 18.67 8.28 -3.14
C ALA A 262 20.12 8.62 -3.55
N VAL A 263 20.32 9.79 -4.17
CA VAL A 263 21.65 10.26 -4.59
C VAL A 263 22.57 10.45 -3.39
N ALA A 264 22.08 11.01 -2.28
CA ALA A 264 22.86 11.18 -1.07
C ALA A 264 23.31 9.84 -0.48
N LEU A 265 22.42 8.85 -0.39
CA LEU A 265 22.75 7.50 0.10
C LEU A 265 23.76 6.81 -0.80
N LEU A 266 23.57 6.88 -2.13
CA LEU A 266 24.52 6.34 -3.11
C LEU A 266 25.88 7.03 -3.02
N ALA A 267 25.90 8.36 -2.89
CA ALA A 267 27.15 9.11 -2.72
C ALA A 267 27.89 8.70 -1.45
N ILE A 268 27.18 8.50 -0.33
CA ILE A 268 27.78 7.98 0.91
C ILE A 268 28.40 6.60 0.68
N LEU A 269 27.69 5.68 0.01
CA LEU A 269 28.19 4.33 -0.28
C LEU A 269 29.41 4.34 -1.22
N LEU A 270 29.41 5.19 -2.25
CA LEU A 270 30.52 5.32 -3.19
C LEU A 270 31.75 5.98 -2.55
N VAL A 271 31.57 7.04 -1.75
CA VAL A 271 32.67 7.66 -1.02
C VAL A 271 33.23 6.70 0.03
N ARG A 272 32.36 5.95 0.72
CA ARG A 272 32.81 4.93 1.67
C ARG A 272 33.59 3.82 0.99
N SER A 273 33.07 3.23 -0.08
CA SER A 273 33.80 2.20 -0.82
C SER A 273 35.14 2.71 -1.37
N ALA A 274 35.19 3.93 -1.91
CA ALA A 274 36.46 4.56 -2.33
C ALA A 274 37.46 4.67 -1.17
N SER A 275 37.00 5.12 0.01
CA SER A 275 37.85 5.25 1.20
C SER A 275 38.36 3.90 1.70
N LEU A 276 37.55 2.84 1.60
CA LEU A 276 37.92 1.49 2.05
C LEU A 276 38.91 0.83 1.09
N VAL A 277 38.73 1.03 -0.22
CA VAL A 277 39.67 0.54 -1.24
C VAL A 277 40.99 1.30 -1.17
N GLY A 278 40.95 2.63 -0.99
CA GLY A 278 42.15 3.45 -0.87
C GLY A 278 42.97 3.22 0.42
N LEU A 279 42.36 2.69 1.48
CA LEU A 279 43.05 2.26 2.70
C LEU A 279 43.62 0.83 2.59
N ALA A 280 43.18 0.06 1.60
CA ALA A 280 43.60 -1.33 1.36
C ALA A 280 44.71 -1.45 0.30
N ALA A 281 45.02 -0.35 -0.41
CA ALA A 281 46.10 -0.22 -1.38
C ALA A 281 47.34 0.41 -0.73
#